data_AF-A0A0V0GGG5-F1
#
_entry.id   AF-A0A0V0GGG5-F1
#
_cell.length_a   1.000
_cell.length_b   1.000
_cell.length_c   1.000
_cell.angle_alpha   90.00
_cell.angle_beta   90.00
_cell.angle_gamma   90.00
#
_symmetry.space_group_name_H-M   'P 1'
#
loop_
_entity.id
_entity.type
_entity.pdbx_description
1 polymer ?
#
loop_
_entity_poly.entity_id
_entity_poly.type
_entity_poly.pdbx_seq_one_letter_code
_entity_poly.pdbx_strand_id
1 'polypeptide(L)' 'MGFLSPKGVNYEVAALMSMKNRMRDEYHVLDGWDINSVDPCTWYMVGCSSEGFVISLEMASMGLSGTLSPSIG' A
#
# COMPACT_ATOMS: atom_id res chain seq x y z
N MET A 1 -6.73 9.89 -10.49
CA MET A 1 -5.55 10.73 -10.69
C MET A 1 -4.90 10.90 -9.32
N GLY A 2 -3.97 10.01 -8.96
CA GLY A 2 -3.28 10.07 -7.66
C GLY A 2 -2.52 11.39 -7.50
N PHE A 3 -2.59 11.99 -6.30
CA PHE A 3 -1.86 13.23 -6.01
C PHE A 3 -0.37 12.91 -5.84
N LEU A 4 0.41 13.15 -6.88
CA LEU A 4 1.87 13.12 -6.79
C LEU A 4 2.35 14.32 -5.97
N SER A 5 3.30 14.10 -5.07
CA SER A 5 4.07 15.17 -4.43
C SER A 5 4.78 16.02 -5.50
N PRO A 6 5.25 17.24 -5.17
CA PRO A 6 6.12 18.04 -6.04
C PRO A 6 7.40 17.33 -6.53
N LYS A 7 7.79 16.22 -5.87
CA LYS A 7 8.91 15.35 -6.25
C LYS A 7 8.51 14.16 -7.15
N GLY A 8 7.26 14.08 -7.60
CA GLY A 8 6.74 12.94 -8.37
C GLY A 8 6.49 11.68 -7.54
N VAL A 9 6.42 11.80 -6.22
CA VAL A 9 6.20 10.67 -5.30
C VAL A 9 4.71 10.50 -5.06
N ASN A 10 4.15 9.31 -5.27
CA ASN A 10 2.79 9.01 -4.83
C ASN A 10 2.84 8.77 -3.30
N TYR A 11 2.19 9.63 -2.52
CA TYR A 11 2.19 9.52 -1.05
C TYR A 11 1.54 8.22 -0.56
N GLU A 12 0.57 7.69 -1.30
CA GLU A 12 -0.08 6.41 -0.99
C GLU A 12 0.91 5.26 -1.16
N VAL A 13 1.69 5.25 -2.24
CA VAL A 13 2.78 4.29 -2.46
C VAL A 13 3.79 4.36 -1.31
N ALA A 14 4.22 5.55 -0.91
CA ALA A 14 5.17 5.72 0.19
C ALA A 14 4.60 5.21 1.53
N ALA A 15 3.34 5.52 1.83
CA ALA A 15 2.67 5.08 3.06
C ALA A 15 2.50 3.57 3.12
N LEU A 16 2.06 2.95 2.02
CA LEU A 16 1.87 1.51 1.89
C LEU A 16 3.21 0.76 1.97
N MET A 17 4.26 1.26 1.32
CA MET A 17 5.60 0.68 1.44
C MET A 17 6.17 0.80 2.86
N SER A 18 5.90 1.90 3.56
CA SER A 18 6.28 2.06 4.97
C SER A 18 5.58 1.03 5.87
N MET A 19 4.31 0.70 5.58
CA MET A 19 3.59 -0.37 6.27
C MET A 19 4.14 -1.75 5.92
N LYS A 20 4.36 -2.06 4.64
CA LYS A 20 4.96 -3.33 4.20
C LYS A 20 6.25 -3.63 4.94
N ASN A 21 7.12 -2.64 5.13
CA ASN A 21 8.38 -2.79 5.87
C ASN A 21 8.23 -3.11 7.37
N ARG A 22 7.03 -2.93 7.95
CA ARG A 22 6.71 -3.26 9.35
C ARG A 22 5.85 -4.52 9.49
N MET A 23 5.47 -5.12 8.37
CA MET A 23 4.75 -6.39 8.33
C MET A 23 5.72 -7.54 8.12
N ARG A 24 5.45 -8.63 8.82
CA ARG A 24 6.01 -9.94 8.58
C ARG A 24 5.03 -10.71 7.69
N ASP A 25 5.51 -11.05 6.51
CA ASP A 25 4.74 -11.67 5.43
C ASP A 25 5.36 -13.03 5.08
N GLU A 26 4.95 -14.08 5.80
CA GLU A 26 5.46 -15.45 5.60
C GLU A 26 4.96 -16.08 4.29
N TYR A 27 3.84 -15.59 3.76
CA TYR A 27 3.19 -16.13 2.58
C TYR A 27 3.45 -15.31 1.32
N HIS A 28 4.29 -14.28 1.42
CA HIS A 28 4.68 -13.42 0.31
C HIS A 28 3.48 -12.75 -0.41
N VAL A 29 2.40 -12.48 0.32
CA VAL A 29 1.18 -11.89 -0.26
C VAL A 29 1.36 -10.43 -0.65
N LEU A 30 2.40 -9.76 -0.14
CA LEU A 30 2.76 -8.36 -0.45
C LEU A 30 3.85 -8.23 -1.52
N ASP A 31 4.33 -9.33 -2.12
CA ASP A 31 5.44 -9.28 -3.10
C ASP A 31 5.11 -8.41 -4.32
N GLY A 32 3.83 -8.34 -4.71
CA GLY A 32 3.36 -7.47 -5.80
C GLY A 32 3.35 -5.98 -5.50
N TRP A 33 3.63 -5.56 -4.26
CA TRP A 33 3.73 -4.14 -3.88
C TRP A 33 5.13 -3.61 -4.20
N ASP A 34 5.20 -2.60 -5.07
CA ASP A 34 6.46 -2.05 -5.60
C ASP A 34 6.53 -0.53 -5.42
N ILE A 35 7.58 -0.06 -4.76
CA ILE A 35 7.85 1.38 -4.54
C ILE A 35 7.99 2.19 -5.83
N ASN A 36 8.33 1.53 -6.94
CA ASN A 36 8.47 2.16 -8.25
C ASN A 36 7.16 2.16 -9.05
N SER A 37 6.11 1.50 -8.55
CA SER A 37 4.79 1.55 -9.20
C SER A 37 4.18 2.95 -9.06
N VAL A 38 3.60 3.42 -10.15
CA VAL A 38 2.89 4.70 -10.18
C VAL A 38 1.48 4.57 -9.55
N ASP A 39 0.90 3.37 -9.61
CA ASP A 39 -0.50 3.12 -9.26
C ASP A 39 -0.64 1.96 -8.25
N PRO A 40 -0.88 2.28 -6.95
CA PRO A 40 -1.10 1.27 -5.92
C PRO A 40 -2.46 0.55 -6.06
N CYS A 41 -3.41 1.06 -6.86
CA CYS A 41 -4.70 0.41 -7.09
C CYS A 41 -4.60 -0.90 -7.88
N THR A 42 -3.44 -1.15 -8.48
CA THR A 42 -3.12 -2.41 -9.17
C THR A 42 -2.62 -3.49 -8.21
N TRP A 43 -2.31 -3.13 -6.97
CA TRP A 43 -1.73 -4.04 -6.00
C TRP A 43 -2.79 -4.94 -5.37
N TYR A 44 -2.38 -6.15 -5.04
CA TYR A 44 -3.24 -7.09 -4.33
C TYR A 44 -3.67 -6.51 -2.96
N MET A 45 -4.94 -6.69 -2.62
CA MET A 45 -5.60 -6.20 -1.40
C MET A 45 -5.77 -4.68 -1.28
N VAL A 46 -5.41 -3.88 -2.29
CA VAL A 46 -5.63 -2.43 -2.27
C VAL A 46 -6.98 -2.11 -2.91
N GLY A 47 -7.88 -1.52 -2.13
CA GLY A 47 -9.15 -1.01 -2.62
C GLY A 47 -9.07 0.49 -2.91
N CYS A 48 -9.51 0.91 -4.09
CA CYS A 48 -9.48 2.30 -4.52
C CYS A 48 -10.86 2.86 -4.86
N SER A 49 -11.01 4.18 -4.72
CA SER A 49 -12.18 4.91 -5.20
C SER A 49 -12.18 5.03 -6.74
N SER A 50 -13.29 5.50 -7.30
CA SER A 50 -13.40 5.80 -8.74
C SER A 50 -12.37 6.83 -9.25
N GLU A 51 -11.91 7.71 -8.36
CA GLU A 51 -10.91 8.72 -8.64
C GLU A 51 -9.48 8.19 -8.53
N GLY A 52 -9.30 6.92 -8.13
CA GLY A 52 -8.00 6.26 -8.00
C GLY A 52 -7.25 6.64 -6.73
N PHE A 53 -7.96 6.90 -5.64
CA PHE A 53 -7.38 7.05 -4.30
C PHE A 53 -7.55 5.75 -3.50
N VAL A 54 -6.56 5.39 -2.71
CA VAL A 54 -6.61 4.25 -1.80
C VAL A 54 -7.60 4.54 -0.68
N ILE A 55 -8.62 3.70 -0.54
CA ILE A 55 -9.69 3.85 0.45
C ILE A 55 -9.87 2.63 1.37
N SER A 56 -9.31 1.47 1.00
CA SER A 56 -9.36 0.28 1.85
C SER A 56 -8.16 -0.65 1.63
N LEU A 57 -7.88 -1.47 2.64
CA LEU A 57 -6.87 -2.52 2.63
C LEU A 57 -7.51 -3.84 3.08
N GLU A 58 -7.69 -4.77 2.15
CA GLU A 58 -8.37 -6.06 2.37
C GLU A 58 -7.38 -7.14 2.84
N MET A 59 -6.79 -6.94 4.01
CA MET A 59 -5.67 -7.74 4.51
C MET A 59 -6.06 -8.77 5.59
N ALA A 60 -7.36 -8.91 5.87
CA ALA A 60 -7.88 -9.80 6.90
C ALA A 60 -7.58 -11.27 6.57
N SER A 61 -7.13 -12.03 7.56
CA SER A 61 -6.84 -13.47 7.44
C SER A 61 -5.77 -13.83 6.41
N MET A 62 -4.88 -12.89 6.04
CA MET A 62 -3.84 -13.12 5.04
C MET A 62 -2.52 -13.62 5.62
N GLY A 63 -2.51 -14.02 6.90
CA GLY A 63 -1.31 -14.50 7.59
C GLY A 63 -0.24 -13.43 7.84
N LEU A 64 -0.60 -12.15 7.70
CA LEU A 64 0.26 -11.01 8.01
C LEU A 64 0.30 -10.76 9.52
N SER A 65 1.50 -10.47 10.04
CA SER A 65 1.70 -10.09 11.44
C SER A 65 2.65 -8.91 11.54
N GLY A 66 2.62 -8.14 12.63
CA GLY A 66 3.49 -6.97 12.80
C GLY A 66 2.73 -5.75 13.30
N THR A 67 3.23 -4.57 12.97
CA THR A 67 2.69 -3.30 13.47
C THR A 67 2.32 -2.38 12.31
N LEU A 68 1.13 -1.80 12.36
CA LEU A 68 0.71 -0.77 11.41
C LEU A 68 1.61 0.47 11.53
N SER A 69 2.08 0.97 10.39
CA SER A 69 2.87 2.20 10.36
C SER A 69 1.99 3.42 10.68
N PRO A 70 2.44 4.38 11.48
CA PRO A 70 1.75 5.66 11.67
C PRO A 70 1.52 6.43 10.37
N SER A 71 2.21 6.10 9.28
CA SER A 71 2.00 6.70 7.96
C SER A 71 0.64 6.38 7.32
N ILE A 72 -0.13 5.45 7.89
CA ILE A 72 -1.47 5.04 7.41
C ILE A 72 -2.62 5.73 8.18
N GLY A 73 -2.33 6.59 9.17
CA GLY A 73 -3.34 7.26 10.00
C GLY A 73 -3.17 8.75 10.14
#